data_AF-A0A7C0UZQ2-F1
#
_entry.id   AF-A0A7C0UZQ2-F1
#
_cell.length_a   1.000
_cell.length_b   1.000
_cell.length_c   1.000
_cell.angle_alpha   90.00
_cell.angle_beta   90.00
_cell.angle_gamma   90.00
#
_symmetry.space_group_name_H-M   'P 1'
#
loop_
_entity.id
_entity.type
_entity.pdbx_description
1 polymer ?
#
loop_
_entity_poly.entity_id
_entity_poly.type
_entity_poly.pdbx_seq_one_letter_code
_entity_poly.pdbx_strand_id
1 'polypeptide(L)'
;MESYIVVRSNHNTIPLHVVKIGNKLRKRLNIKPGDAVELYSSRPMIFWVIPGNGEWDAMINSGVARVLGMGERYMVKLKRVKVSAAEYVELKAHRFVKLSPENLKEIAMSLVHTPLREQGYVIAESTKGIIPFRVEKCYPSYSFIARTTKIIFG
;
A
#
# COMPACT_ATOMS: atom_id res chain seq x y z
N MET A 1 -5.80 -4.14 -17.74
CA MET A 1 -4.76 -3.43 -18.50
C MET A 1 -3.57 -3.24 -17.59
N GLU A 2 -2.39 -3.58 -18.07
CA GLU A 2 -1.15 -3.50 -17.31
C GLU A 2 -0.21 -2.55 -18.05
N SER A 3 0.51 -1.70 -17.34
CA SER A 3 1.36 -0.69 -17.97
C SER A 3 2.57 -0.41 -17.11
N TYR A 4 3.72 -0.21 -17.74
CA TYR A 4 4.93 0.24 -17.07
C TYR A 4 4.87 1.75 -16.88
N ILE A 5 5.13 2.21 -15.66
CA ILE A 5 5.13 3.63 -15.29
C ILE A 5 6.38 3.96 -14.49
N VAL A 6 6.75 5.24 -14.48
CA VAL A 6 7.76 5.75 -13.56
C VAL A 6 7.05 6.21 -12.29
N VAL A 7 7.41 5.58 -11.17
CA VAL A 7 7.02 6.00 -9.83
C VAL A 7 8.16 6.79 -9.21
N ARG A 8 7.81 7.91 -8.57
CA ARG A 8 8.73 8.78 -7.83
C ARG A 8 8.43 8.74 -6.35
N SER A 9 9.46 8.81 -5.51
CA SER A 9 9.27 9.08 -4.08
C SER A 9 9.08 10.58 -3.85
N ASN A 10 8.14 10.96 -2.99
CA ASN A 10 7.96 12.33 -2.52
C ASN A 10 8.17 12.41 -0.99
N HIS A 11 8.73 13.52 -0.50
CA HIS A 11 8.99 13.75 0.92
C HIS A 11 7.66 13.78 1.70
N ASN A 12 7.41 12.71 2.48
CA ASN A 12 6.44 12.45 3.58
C ASN A 12 5.04 13.10 3.59
N THR A 13 4.61 13.82 2.55
CA THR A 13 3.30 14.48 2.46
C THR A 13 2.22 13.58 1.86
N ILE A 14 2.61 12.41 1.36
CA ILE A 14 1.71 11.40 0.80
C ILE A 14 1.47 10.34 1.89
N PRO A 15 0.21 9.97 2.20
CA PRO A 15 -0.09 8.88 3.12
C PRO A 15 0.52 7.55 2.67
N LEU A 16 0.80 6.64 3.60
CA LEU A 16 1.56 5.40 3.35
C LEU A 16 0.92 4.47 2.30
N HIS A 17 -0.40 4.52 2.13
CA HIS A 17 -1.15 3.60 1.26
C HIS A 17 -1.85 4.31 0.12
N VAL A 18 -1.30 5.46 -0.25
CA VAL A 18 -1.82 6.32 -1.29
C VAL A 18 -0.77 6.52 -2.38
N VAL A 19 -1.23 6.50 -3.62
CA VAL A 19 -0.45 6.92 -4.78
C VAL A 19 -1.12 8.13 -5.43
N LYS A 20 -0.34 9.20 -5.62
CA LYS A 20 -0.75 10.37 -6.42
C LYS A 20 -0.46 10.08 -7.88
N ILE A 21 -1.47 10.03 -8.74
CA ILE A 21 -1.27 9.77 -10.18
C ILE A 21 -1.69 11.00 -10.98
N GLY A 22 -0.78 11.45 -11.87
CA GLY A 22 -0.99 12.59 -12.75
C GLY A 22 -2.19 12.42 -13.71
N ASN A 23 -2.74 13.54 -14.17
CA ASN A 23 -4.00 13.56 -14.90
C ASN A 23 -3.96 12.80 -16.24
N LYS A 24 -2.95 13.08 -17.09
CA LYS A 24 -2.77 12.37 -18.37
C LYS A 24 -2.53 10.88 -18.17
N LEU A 25 -1.73 10.49 -17.18
CA LEU A 25 -1.49 9.08 -16.85
C LEU A 25 -2.78 8.37 -16.41
N ARG A 26 -3.56 8.98 -15.51
CA ARG A 26 -4.88 8.44 -15.08
C ARG A 26 -5.84 8.26 -16.24
N LYS A 27 -5.97 9.26 -17.11
CA LYS A 27 -6.84 9.19 -18.30
C LYS A 27 -6.40 8.08 -19.25
N ARG A 28 -5.10 8.02 -19.57
CA ARG A 28 -4.55 6.98 -20.45
C ARG A 28 -4.77 5.57 -19.89
N LEU A 29 -4.67 5.41 -18.57
CA LEU A 29 -4.83 4.12 -17.91
C LEU A 29 -6.27 3.81 -17.47
N ASN A 30 -7.23 4.72 -17.73
CA ASN A 30 -8.60 4.64 -17.27
C ASN A 30 -8.71 4.40 -15.74
N ILE A 31 -7.91 5.13 -14.96
CA ILE A 31 -7.87 5.06 -13.49
C ILE A 31 -8.55 6.30 -12.90
N LYS A 32 -9.50 6.09 -11.99
CA LYS A 32 -10.25 7.14 -11.31
C LYS A 32 -9.72 7.37 -9.89
N PRO A 33 -9.88 8.58 -9.32
CA PRO A 33 -9.68 8.78 -7.89
C PRO A 33 -10.55 7.81 -7.08
N GLY A 34 -9.99 7.21 -6.03
CA GLY A 34 -10.64 6.17 -5.23
C GLY A 34 -10.47 4.75 -5.76
N ASP A 35 -9.96 4.56 -6.98
CA ASP A 35 -9.59 3.22 -7.45
C ASP A 35 -8.41 2.67 -6.61
N ALA A 36 -8.33 1.35 -6.51
CA ALA A 36 -7.15 0.64 -6.00
C ALA A 36 -6.23 0.23 -7.15
N VAL A 37 -4.92 0.37 -6.95
CA VAL A 37 -3.89 -0.04 -7.90
C VAL A 37 -2.79 -0.82 -7.23
N GLU A 38 -2.32 -1.86 -7.90
CA GLU A 38 -1.19 -2.67 -7.48
C GLU A 38 0.08 -2.19 -8.20
N LEU A 39 1.13 -1.91 -7.43
CA LEU A 39 2.49 -1.73 -7.95
C LEU A 39 3.21 -3.08 -7.87
N TYR A 40 3.47 -3.67 -9.03
CA TYR A 40 4.22 -4.92 -9.14
C TYR A 40 5.71 -4.63 -9.02
N SER A 41 6.31 -5.18 -7.98
CA SER A 41 7.76 -5.22 -7.75
C SER A 41 8.12 -6.55 -7.08
N SER A 42 9.37 -6.73 -6.65
CA SER A 42 9.74 -7.86 -5.78
C SER A 42 8.98 -7.84 -4.44
N ARG A 43 8.37 -6.71 -4.09
CA ARG A 43 7.52 -6.48 -2.92
C ARG A 43 6.20 -5.83 -3.37
N PRO A 44 5.21 -6.61 -3.85
CA PRO A 44 3.97 -6.04 -4.38
C PRO A 44 3.16 -5.36 -3.28
N MET A 45 2.57 -4.21 -3.59
CA MET A 45 1.75 -3.44 -2.65
C MET A 45 0.60 -2.74 -3.38
N ILE A 46 -0.56 -2.64 -2.73
CA ILE A 46 -1.74 -1.95 -3.25
C ILE A 46 -1.83 -0.55 -2.64
N PHE A 47 -2.29 0.39 -3.45
CA PHE A 47 -2.47 1.78 -3.09
C PHE A 47 -3.86 2.27 -3.50
N TRP A 48 -4.43 3.18 -2.72
CA TRP A 48 -5.53 4.02 -3.16
C TRP A 48 -5.02 5.15 -4.06
N VAL A 49 -5.78 5.44 -5.11
CA VAL A 49 -5.42 6.49 -6.05
C VAL A 49 -6.04 7.82 -5.63
N ILE A 50 -5.21 8.85 -5.56
CA ILE A 50 -5.67 10.25 -5.48
C ILE A 50 -5.11 11.06 -6.65
N PRO A 51 -5.70 12.23 -6.98
CA PRO A 51 -5.15 13.12 -8.00
C PRO A 51 -3.74 13.60 -7.61
N GLY A 52 -2.79 13.47 -8.53
CA GLY A 52 -1.50 14.15 -8.47
C GLY A 52 -1.52 15.47 -9.25
N ASN A 53 -0.62 16.39 -8.88
CA ASN A 53 -0.44 17.68 -9.56
C ASN A 53 0.37 17.57 -10.87
N GLY A 54 0.99 16.41 -11.12
CA GLY A 54 1.74 16.15 -12.35
C GLY A 54 0.86 15.61 -13.48
N GLU A 55 1.50 15.31 -14.61
CA GLU A 55 0.82 14.86 -15.83
C GLU A 55 0.99 13.35 -16.07
N TRP A 56 2.25 12.89 -16.16
CA TRP A 56 2.61 11.54 -16.63
C TRP A 56 3.25 10.65 -15.55
N ASP A 57 3.26 11.09 -14.31
CA ASP A 57 3.99 10.47 -13.22
C ASP A 57 3.06 9.94 -12.12
N ALA A 58 3.59 9.01 -11.34
CA ALA A 58 3.00 8.57 -10.10
C ALA A 58 3.96 8.86 -8.93
N MET A 59 3.41 9.25 -7.78
CA MET A 59 4.20 9.52 -6.58
C MET A 59 3.69 8.73 -5.38
N ILE A 60 4.62 8.19 -4.60
CA ILE A 60 4.36 7.52 -3.32
C ILE A 60 5.20 8.14 -2.21
N ASN A 61 4.87 7.82 -0.96
CA ASN A 61 5.65 8.20 0.21
C ASN A 61 7.08 7.61 0.15
N SER A 62 8.11 8.40 0.50
CA SER A 62 9.51 7.96 0.45
C SER A 62 9.85 6.84 1.44
N GLY A 63 9.20 6.79 2.61
CA GLY A 63 9.31 5.67 3.55
C GLY A 63 8.78 4.37 2.96
N VAL A 64 7.68 4.45 2.22
CA VAL A 64 7.11 3.31 1.48
C VAL A 64 8.05 2.88 0.36
N ALA A 65 8.55 3.82 -0.46
CA ALA A 65 9.50 3.53 -1.53
C ALA A 65 10.73 2.77 -0.99
N ARG A 66 11.28 3.19 0.16
CA ARG A 66 12.39 2.50 0.83
C ARG A 66 12.03 1.07 1.26
N VAL A 67 10.84 0.85 1.82
CA VAL A 67 10.36 -0.49 2.18
C VAL A 67 10.22 -1.37 0.94
N LEU A 68 9.78 -0.81 -0.19
CA LEU A 68 9.66 -1.55 -1.44
C LEU A 68 10.98 -1.72 -2.20
N GLY A 69 12.09 -1.19 -1.67
CA GLY A 69 13.41 -1.25 -2.33
C GLY A 69 13.50 -0.39 -3.59
N MET A 70 12.66 0.65 -3.68
CA MET A 70 12.63 1.57 -4.82
C MET A 70 13.56 2.76 -4.56
N GLY A 71 14.34 3.14 -5.57
CA GLY A 71 15.10 4.40 -5.59
C GLY A 71 14.20 5.62 -5.80
N GLU A 72 14.79 6.79 -6.04
CA GLU A 72 14.04 8.03 -6.25
C GLU A 72 13.08 7.99 -7.44
N ARG A 73 13.48 7.27 -8.50
CA ARG A 73 12.68 6.98 -9.68
C ARG A 73 12.81 5.49 -9.97
N TYR A 74 11.68 4.82 -10.11
CA TYR A 74 11.65 3.38 -10.33
C TYR A 74 10.57 3.02 -11.34
N MET A 75 10.89 2.15 -12.29
CA MET A 75 9.93 1.68 -13.28
C MET A 75 9.22 0.44 -12.74
N VAL A 76 7.89 0.51 -12.64
CA VAL A 76 7.06 -0.59 -12.15
C VAL A 76 5.88 -0.81 -13.05
N LYS A 77 5.38 -2.04 -13.03
CA LYS A 77 4.11 -2.37 -13.65
C LYS A 77 2.98 -1.95 -12.70
N LEU A 78 2.08 -1.12 -13.20
CA LEU A 78 0.85 -0.68 -12.53
C LEU A 78 -0.33 -1.46 -13.09
N LYS A 79 -1.22 -1.93 -12.20
CA LYS A 79 -2.49 -2.55 -12.56
C LYS A 79 -3.62 -2.03 -11.68
N ARG A 80 -4.74 -1.64 -12.28
CA ARG A 80 -5.97 -1.39 -11.53
C ARG A 80 -6.54 -2.70 -11.01
N VAL A 81 -6.88 -2.75 -9.73
CA VAL A 81 -7.45 -3.92 -9.05
C VAL A 81 -8.76 -3.56 -8.37
N LYS A 82 -9.63 -4.56 -8.17
CA LYS A 82 -10.82 -4.41 -7.34
C LYS A 82 -10.52 -4.99 -5.96
N VAL A 83 -10.92 -4.28 -4.92
CA VAL A 83 -10.76 -4.71 -3.52
C VAL A 83 -12.11 -4.63 -2.83
N SER A 84 -12.34 -5.54 -1.89
CA SER A 84 -13.50 -5.56 -1.00
C SER A 84 -13.07 -5.56 0.46
N ALA A 85 -13.99 -5.35 1.40
CA ALA A 85 -13.64 -5.44 2.82
C ALA A 85 -13.11 -6.84 3.14
N ALA A 86 -12.01 -6.92 3.88
CA ALA A 86 -11.43 -8.18 4.33
C ALA A 86 -12.25 -8.73 5.51
N GLU A 87 -12.49 -10.04 5.51
CA GLU A 87 -13.03 -10.76 6.67
C GLU A 87 -11.91 -11.02 7.69
N TYR A 88 -10.75 -11.45 7.21
CA TYR A 88 -9.55 -11.63 8.03
C TYR A 88 -8.26 -11.36 7.26
N VAL A 89 -7.20 -11.05 8.01
CA VAL A 89 -5.84 -10.82 7.50
C VAL A 89 -4.81 -11.38 8.48
N GLU A 90 -3.84 -12.14 7.98
CA GLU A 90 -2.66 -12.60 8.71
C GLU A 90 -1.44 -11.79 8.27
N LEU A 91 -0.80 -11.13 9.23
CA LEU A 91 0.32 -10.23 9.02
C LEU A 91 1.56 -10.73 9.74
N LYS A 92 2.69 -10.80 9.02
CA LYS A 92 4.00 -11.14 9.57
C LYS A 92 4.94 -9.96 9.46
N ALA A 93 5.54 -9.54 10.57
CA ALA A 93 6.48 -8.43 10.55
C ALA A 93 7.73 -8.76 9.71
N HIS A 94 8.14 -7.86 8.82
CA HIS A 94 9.30 -8.08 7.95
C HIS A 94 10.65 -7.92 8.67
N ARG A 95 10.67 -7.35 9.88
CA ARG A 95 11.85 -7.16 10.74
C ARG A 95 11.54 -7.63 12.16
N PHE A 96 12.59 -7.86 12.96
CA PHE A 96 12.49 -8.10 14.41
C PHE A 96 11.93 -6.88 15.13
N VAL A 97 10.61 -6.70 15.04
CA VAL A 97 9.87 -5.70 15.80
C VAL A 97 9.28 -6.42 17.00
N LYS A 98 9.64 -5.96 18.21
CA LYS A 98 8.98 -6.42 19.43
C LYS A 98 7.56 -5.86 19.45
N LEU A 99 6.60 -6.67 18.99
CA LEU A 99 5.18 -6.41 19.15
C LEU A 99 4.81 -6.70 20.60
N SER A 100 4.15 -5.74 21.26
CA SER A 100 3.64 -5.89 22.62
C SER A 100 2.12 -5.69 22.58
N PRO A 101 1.36 -6.28 23.49
CA PRO A 101 -0.10 -6.14 23.50
C PRO A 101 -0.56 -4.68 23.43
N GLU A 102 0.19 -3.76 24.04
CA GLU A 102 -0.11 -2.33 24.09
C GLU A 102 0.01 -1.66 22.71
N ASN A 103 0.96 -2.09 21.87
CA ASN A 103 1.18 -1.49 20.55
C ASN A 103 0.35 -2.14 19.43
N LEU A 104 -0.15 -3.36 19.63
CA LEU A 104 -0.95 -4.06 18.63
C LEU A 104 -2.23 -3.31 18.29
N LYS A 105 -2.88 -2.68 19.27
CA LYS A 105 -4.10 -1.89 19.04
C LYS A 105 -3.82 -0.65 18.19
N GLU A 106 -2.73 0.05 18.46
CA GLU A 106 -2.30 1.22 17.69
C GLU A 106 -1.99 0.83 16.24
N ILE A 107 -1.22 -0.25 16.05
CA ILE A 107 -0.86 -0.81 14.74
C ILE A 107 -2.12 -1.25 13.97
N ALA A 108 -3.04 -1.96 14.63
CA ALA A 108 -4.29 -2.37 13.99
C ALA A 108 -5.14 -1.18 13.55
N MET A 109 -5.20 -0.12 14.36
CA MET A 109 -5.92 1.10 14.04
C MET A 109 -5.30 1.87 12.88
N SER A 110 -3.96 1.95 12.79
CA SER A 110 -3.28 2.63 11.68
C SER A 110 -3.44 1.90 10.35
N LEU A 111 -3.76 0.61 10.39
CA LEU A 111 -4.01 -0.21 9.22
C LEU A 111 -5.47 -0.15 8.71
N VAL A 112 -6.40 0.51 9.40
CA VAL A 112 -7.79 0.61 8.92
C VAL A 112 -7.85 1.36 7.58
N HIS A 113 -8.65 0.86 6.66
CA HIS A 113 -8.76 1.28 5.25
C HIS A 113 -7.53 1.01 4.38
N THR A 114 -6.56 0.23 4.85
CA THR A 114 -5.40 -0.18 4.04
C THR A 114 -5.80 -1.21 2.98
N PRO A 115 -5.55 -0.97 1.69
CA PRO A 115 -5.73 -1.98 0.67
C PRO A 115 -4.52 -2.94 0.63
N LEU A 116 -4.78 -4.21 0.38
CA LEU A 116 -3.77 -5.27 0.46
C LEU A 116 -4.10 -6.47 -0.42
N ARG A 117 -3.07 -7.30 -0.64
CA ARG A 117 -3.23 -8.63 -1.23
C ARG A 117 -2.40 -9.64 -0.48
N GLU A 118 -2.82 -10.89 -0.57
CA GLU A 118 -2.05 -12.05 -0.13
C GLU A 118 -0.63 -12.05 -0.73
N GLN A 119 0.40 -12.40 0.04
CA GLN A 119 1.82 -12.30 -0.36
C GLN A 119 2.31 -10.88 -0.72
N GLY A 120 1.49 -9.86 -0.49
CA GLY A 120 1.88 -8.45 -0.62
C GLY A 120 2.48 -7.87 0.65
N TYR A 121 2.74 -6.58 0.61
CA TYR A 121 3.18 -5.79 1.75
C TYR A 121 2.14 -4.77 2.16
N VAL A 122 2.07 -4.50 3.47
CA VAL A 122 1.39 -3.36 4.08
C VAL A 122 2.32 -2.71 5.07
N ILE A 123 2.07 -1.45 5.42
CA ILE A 123 2.96 -0.68 6.30
C ILE A 123 2.11 0.00 7.36
N ALA A 124 2.21 -0.47 8.60
CA ALA A 124 1.57 0.21 9.72
C ALA A 124 2.38 1.42 10.15
N GLU A 125 1.70 2.40 10.73
CA GLU A 125 2.33 3.50 11.45
C GLU A 125 2.23 3.26 12.96
N SER A 126 3.27 3.66 13.68
CA SER A 126 3.33 3.63 15.14
C SER A 126 4.16 4.82 15.66
N THR A 127 4.09 5.08 16.97
CA THR A 127 4.99 6.02 17.67
C THR A 127 6.49 5.79 17.41
N LYS A 128 6.90 4.56 17.04
CA LYS A 128 8.29 4.19 16.71
C LYS A 128 8.63 4.33 15.22
N GLY A 129 7.69 4.83 14.43
CA GLY A 129 7.78 4.95 12.97
C GLY A 129 7.00 3.87 12.23
N ILE A 130 7.40 3.64 10.98
CA ILE A 130 6.71 2.71 10.09
C ILE A 130 7.16 1.26 10.29
N ILE A 131 6.19 0.34 10.30
CA ILE A 131 6.41 -1.09 10.50
C ILE A 131 5.90 -1.84 9.26
N PRO A 132 6.79 -2.40 8.43
CA PRO A 132 6.39 -3.19 7.27
C PRO A 132 5.96 -4.60 7.69
N PHE A 133 4.80 -5.01 7.21
CA PHE A 133 4.28 -6.38 7.34
C PHE A 133 4.16 -7.03 5.96
N ARG A 134 4.49 -8.31 5.89
CA ARG A 134 4.08 -9.19 4.79
C ARG A 134 2.68 -9.71 5.11
N VAL A 135 1.82 -9.70 4.11
CA VAL A 135 0.50 -10.34 4.19
C VAL A 135 0.70 -11.81 3.88
N GLU A 136 0.57 -12.67 4.88
CA GLU A 136 0.69 -14.12 4.69
C GLU A 136 -0.59 -14.67 4.05
N LYS A 137 -1.74 -14.27 4.60
CA LYS A 137 -3.08 -14.65 4.12
C LYS A 137 -4.07 -13.50 4.31
N CYS A 138 -5.05 -13.43 3.42
CA CYS A 138 -6.23 -12.57 3.61
C CYS A 138 -7.40 -13.12 2.81
N TYR A 139 -8.61 -12.87 3.28
CA TYR A 139 -9.82 -13.18 2.51
C TYR A 139 -10.75 -11.96 2.42
N PRO A 140 -11.16 -11.56 1.20
CA PRO A 140 -10.69 -12.05 -0.10
C PRO A 140 -9.20 -11.72 -0.39
N SER A 141 -8.60 -12.41 -1.37
CA SER A 141 -7.17 -12.27 -1.71
C SER A 141 -6.75 -10.87 -2.17
N TYR A 142 -7.71 -10.05 -2.63
CA TYR A 142 -7.56 -8.62 -2.89
C TYR A 142 -8.60 -7.88 -2.05
N SER A 143 -8.16 -7.16 -1.03
CA SER A 143 -9.08 -6.62 -0.03
C SER A 143 -8.54 -5.33 0.59
N PHE A 144 -9.35 -4.71 1.45
CA PHE A 144 -8.90 -3.65 2.34
C PHE A 144 -9.33 -3.95 3.78
N ILE A 145 -8.54 -3.50 4.74
CA ILE A 145 -8.83 -3.69 6.17
C ILE A 145 -9.99 -2.78 6.56
N ALA A 146 -11.10 -3.36 7.01
CA ALA A 146 -12.22 -2.66 7.61
C ALA A 146 -12.12 -2.71 9.14
N ARG A 147 -12.95 -1.91 9.83
CA ARG A 147 -13.02 -1.93 11.31
C ARG A 147 -13.44 -3.29 11.87
N THR A 148 -14.17 -4.08 11.09
CA THR A 148 -14.66 -5.42 11.45
C THR A 148 -13.70 -6.54 11.04
N THR A 149 -12.62 -6.22 10.32
CA THR A 149 -11.65 -7.23 9.86
C THR A 149 -10.91 -7.83 11.06
N LYS A 150 -10.83 -9.16 11.12
CA LYS A 150 -10.00 -9.86 12.10
C LYS A 150 -8.53 -9.81 11.67
N ILE A 151 -7.69 -9.09 12.42
CA ILE A 151 -6.25 -9.02 12.16
C ILE A 151 -5.52 -9.98 13.10
N ILE A 152 -4.69 -10.84 12.51
CA ILE A 152 -3.85 -11.81 13.22
C ILE A 152 -2.39 -11.42 12.96
N PHE A 153 -1.62 -11.17 14.02
CA PHE A 153 -0.19 -10.88 13.94
C PHE A 153 0.59 -12.16 14.24
N GLY A 154 1.48 -12.55 13.33
CA GLY A 154 2.39 -13.70 13.46
C GLY A 154 3.86 -13.33 13.39
#